data_AF-A0A0R3XBT3-F1
#
_entry.id   AF-A0A0R3XBT3-F1
#
_cell.length_a   1.000
_cell.length_b   1.000
_cell.length_c   1.000
_cell.angle_alpha   90.00
_cell.angle_beta   90.00
_cell.angle_gamma   90.00
#
_symmetry.space_group_name_H-M   'P 1'
#
loop_
_entity.id
_entity.type
_entity.pdbx_description
1 polymer ?
#
loop_
_entity_poly.entity_id
_entity_poly.type
_entity_poly.pdbx_seq_one_letter_code
_entity_poly.pdbx_strand_id
1 'polypeptide(L)'
;MLVRGYTRFAASCVVFLVSAFFHELMVSVPLKMPRMWAFLGMLGQQPYALLVHYYCPKGGKLGNMAMWLTLILGQPLALYMYFHDYYVLRFK
;
A
#
# COMPACT_ATOMS: atom_id res chain seq x y z
N MET A 1 13.30 -10.28 13.52
CA MET A 1 12.36 -11.40 13.24
C MET A 1 13.06 -12.56 12.56
N LEU A 2 13.76 -12.34 11.45
CA LEU A 2 14.49 -13.40 10.74
C LEU A 2 15.55 -14.11 11.61
N VAL A 3 16.36 -13.35 12.36
CA VAL A 3 17.35 -13.91 13.32
C VAL A 3 16.70 -14.73 14.44
N ARG A 4 15.43 -14.46 14.76
CA ARG A 4 14.65 -15.19 15.78
C ARG A 4 13.87 -16.39 15.20
N GLY A 5 14.13 -16.78 13.95
CA GLY A 5 13.51 -17.97 13.33
C GLY A 5 12.13 -17.77 12.70
N TYR A 6 11.61 -16.54 12.63
CA TYR A 6 10.34 -16.27 11.94
C TYR A 6 10.48 -16.41 10.42
N THR A 7 9.41 -16.87 9.76
CA THR A 7 9.38 -16.98 8.30
C THR A 7 9.49 -15.60 7.64
N ARG A 8 10.08 -15.57 6.45
CA ARG A 8 10.19 -14.32 5.66
C ARG A 8 8.83 -13.70 5.41
N PHE A 9 7.82 -14.52 5.13
CA PHE A 9 6.45 -14.04 4.92
C PHE A 9 5.88 -13.35 6.16
N ALA A 10 5.99 -13.97 7.34
CA ALA A 10 5.51 -13.38 8.59
C ALA A 10 6.22 -12.06 8.90
N ALA A 11 7.55 -12.01 8.71
CA ALA A 11 8.33 -10.79 8.89
C ALA A 11 7.86 -9.68 7.92
N SER A 12 7.66 -10.01 6.63
CA SER A 12 7.16 -9.06 5.64
C SER A 12 5.76 -8.56 5.98
N CYS A 13 4.83 -9.43 6.39
CA CYS A 13 3.48 -9.02 6.80
C CYS A 13 3.52 -8.00 7.95
N VAL A 14 4.36 -8.22 8.96
CA VAL A 14 4.49 -7.26 10.07
C VAL A 14 5.08 -5.93 9.61
N VAL A 15 6.14 -5.96 8.79
CA VAL A 15 6.73 -4.72 8.25
C VAL A 15 5.71 -3.92 7.44
N PHE A 16 4.92 -4.58 6.59
CA PHE A 16 3.88 -3.93 5.81
C PHE A 16 2.75 -3.38 6.68
N LEU A 17 2.36 -4.09 7.75
CA LEU A 17 1.35 -3.61 8.69
C LEU A 17 1.81 -2.37 9.45
N VAL A 18 3.06 -2.37 9.94
CA VAL A 18 3.67 -1.18 10.57
C VAL A 18 3.77 -0.03 9.57
N SER A 19 4.16 -0.31 8.33
CA SER A 19 4.20 0.69 7.27
C SER A 19 2.82 1.26 6.96
N ALA A 20 1.78 0.43 6.90
CA ALA A 20 0.40 0.84 6.65
C ALA A 20 -0.11 1.80 7.72
N PHE A 21 0.22 1.53 8.99
CA PHE A 21 -0.08 2.41 10.11
C PHE A 21 0.54 3.79 9.92
N PHE A 22 1.83 3.87 9.57
CA PHE A 22 2.49 5.16 9.34
C PHE A 22 1.98 5.89 8.10
N HIS A 23 1.64 5.18 7.01
CA HIS A 23 1.05 5.81 5.82
C HIS A 23 -0.28 6.49 6.16
N GLU A 24 -1.16 5.81 6.89
CA GLU A 24 -2.41 6.41 7.34
C GLU A 24 -2.15 7.56 8.32
N LEU A 25 -1.25 7.42 9.28
CA LEU A 25 -0.92 8.48 10.23
C LEU A 25 -0.41 9.74 9.51
N MET A 26 0.51 9.59 8.54
CA MET A 26 1.09 10.69 7.79
C MET A 26 0.07 11.43 6.91
N VAL A 27 -0.92 10.73 6.37
CA VAL A 27 -1.94 11.34 5.49
C VAL A 27 -3.12 11.88 6.29
N SER A 28 -3.61 11.12 7.28
CA SER A 28 -4.79 11.48 8.06
C SER A 28 -4.55 12.62 9.04
N VAL A 29 -3.37 12.74 9.65
CA VAL A 29 -3.09 13.77 10.67
C VAL A 29 -3.07 15.19 10.06
N PRO A 30 -2.34 15.48 8.97
CA PRO A 30 -2.36 16.82 8.35
C PRO A 30 -3.74 17.21 7.83
N LEU A 31 -4.46 16.25 7.23
CA LEU A 31 -5.78 16.49 6.64
C LEU A 31 -6.91 16.49 7.69
N LYS A 32 -6.64 15.97 8.91
CA LYS A 32 -7.60 15.71 9.98
C LYS A 32 -8.77 14.81 9.54
N MET A 33 -8.46 13.79 8.73
CA MET A 33 -9.45 12.90 8.12
C MET A 33 -9.00 11.44 8.21
N PRO A 34 -9.48 10.66 9.20
CA PRO A 34 -9.19 9.23 9.29
C PRO A 34 -10.18 8.46 8.41
N ARG A 35 -9.76 8.03 7.21
CA ARG A 35 -10.62 7.23 6.30
C ARG A 35 -10.08 5.82 6.03
N MET A 36 -8.88 5.48 6.48
CA MET A 36 -8.25 4.15 6.32
C MET A 36 -7.92 3.76 4.86
N TRP A 37 -8.08 4.64 3.87
CA TRP A 37 -7.78 4.31 2.46
C TRP A 37 -6.29 4.02 2.22
N ALA A 38 -5.40 4.80 2.84
CA ALA A 38 -3.96 4.63 2.70
C ALA A 38 -3.49 3.36 3.41
N PHE A 39 -4.08 3.08 4.58
CA PHE A 39 -3.88 1.84 5.33
C PHE A 39 -4.22 0.60 4.48
N LEU A 40 -5.44 0.55 3.93
CA LEU A 40 -5.91 -0.56 3.10
C LEU A 40 -5.09 -0.69 1.83
N GLY A 41 -4.74 0.42 1.19
CA GLY A 41 -3.87 0.43 0.02
C GLY A 41 -2.49 -0.16 0.32
N MET A 42 -1.95 0.04 1.52
CA MET A 42 -0.61 -0.43 1.88
C MET A 42 -0.64 -1.91 2.26
N LEU A 43 -1.66 -2.33 3.02
CA LEU A 43 -1.88 -3.75 3.30
C LEU A 43 -2.13 -4.55 2.02
N GLY A 44 -2.86 -3.99 1.05
CA GLY A 44 -3.16 -4.62 -0.23
C GLY A 44 -1.93 -4.91 -1.11
N GLN A 45 -0.80 -4.25 -0.87
CA GLN A 45 0.44 -4.51 -1.61
C GLN A 45 0.99 -5.92 -1.37
N GLN A 46 0.86 -6.47 -0.15
CA GLN A 46 1.39 -7.80 0.16
C GLN A 46 0.62 -8.93 -0.55
N PRO A 47 -0.74 -8.97 -0.50
CA PRO A 47 -1.52 -9.90 -1.32
C PRO A 47 -1.27 -9.72 -2.82
N TYR A 48 -1.15 -8.48 -3.28
CA TYR A 48 -0.86 -8.21 -4.69
C TYR A 48 0.49 -8.81 -5.12
N ALA A 49 1.53 -8.65 -4.31
CA ALA A 49 2.84 -9.23 -4.59
C ALA A 49 2.79 -10.77 -4.68
N LEU A 50 2.00 -11.43 -3.82
CA LEU A 50 1.75 -12.87 -3.91
C LEU A 50 1.04 -13.26 -5.20
N LEU A 51 0.01 -12.51 -5.61
CA LEU A 51 -0.70 -12.76 -6.87
C LEU A 51 0.23 -12.61 -8.06
N VAL A 52 1.05 -11.55 -8.11
CA VAL A 52 2.04 -11.35 -9.18
C VAL A 52 3.05 -12.49 -9.20
N HIS A 53 3.52 -12.95 -8.05
CA HIS A 53 4.42 -14.09 -7.98
C HIS A 53 3.77 -15.39 -8.50
N TYR A 54 2.49 -15.63 -8.18
CA TYR A 54 1.75 -16.79 -8.64
C TYR A 54 1.50 -16.79 -10.15
N TYR A 55 1.06 -15.65 -10.71
CA TYR A 55 0.73 -15.53 -12.13
C TYR A 55 1.95 -15.26 -13.03
N CYS A 56 3.00 -14.64 -12.50
CA CYS A 56 4.23 -14.30 -13.22
C CYS A 56 5.48 -14.88 -12.52
N PRO A 57 5.59 -16.21 -12.33
CA PRO A 57 6.64 -16.83 -11.51
C PRO A 57 8.05 -16.66 -12.06
N LYS A 58 8.20 -16.57 -13.39
CA LYS A 58 9.50 -16.32 -14.06
C LYS A 58 9.82 -14.84 -14.19
N GLY A 59 8.95 -13.95 -13.72
CA GLY A 59 9.04 -12.52 -13.99
C GLY A 59 8.92 -12.19 -15.49
N GLY A 60 9.56 -11.11 -15.93
CA GLY A 60 9.55 -10.64 -17.32
C GLY A 60 8.63 -9.44 -17.54
N LYS A 61 8.24 -9.19 -18.80
CA LYS A 61 7.46 -7.99 -19.18
C LYS A 61 6.15 -7.86 -18.38
N LEU A 62 5.45 -8.97 -18.15
CA LEU A 62 4.19 -8.97 -17.38
C LEU A 62 4.40 -8.61 -15.90
N GLY A 63 5.46 -9.14 -15.27
CA GLY A 63 5.82 -8.76 -13.89
C GLY A 63 6.21 -7.29 -13.79
N ASN A 64 6.94 -6.76 -14.78
CA ASN A 64 7.27 -5.34 -14.86
C ASN A 64 6.00 -4.48 -15.04
N MET A 65 5.08 -4.88 -15.92
CA MET A 65 3.79 -4.19 -16.09
C MET A 65 2.97 -4.17 -14.79
N ALA A 66 2.94 -5.28 -14.05
CA ALA A 66 2.26 -5.37 -12.76
C ALA A 66 2.84 -4.40 -11.72
N MET A 67 4.18 -4.29 -11.66
CA MET A 67 4.86 -3.32 -10.81
C MET A 67 4.50 -1.87 -11.19
N TRP A 68 4.52 -1.52 -12.49
CA TRP A 68 4.12 -0.18 -12.94
C TRP A 68 2.67 0.13 -12.61
N LEU A 69 1.78 -0.85 -12.77
CA LEU A 69 0.37 -0.71 -12.41
C LEU A 69 0.19 -0.39 -10.92
N THR A 70 0.94 -1.05 -10.04
CA THR A 70 0.88 -0.77 -8.59
C THR A 70 1.49 0.58 -8.22
N LEU A 71 2.52 1.04 -8.94
CA LEU A 71 3.08 2.38 -8.71
C LEU A 71 2.08 3.49 -9.08
N ILE A 72 1.28 3.29 -10.13
CA ILE A 72 0.29 4.29 -10.58
C ILE A 72 -0.98 4.21 -9.72
N LEU A 73 -1.55 3.02 -9.54
CA LEU A 73 -2.87 2.83 -8.91
C LEU A 73 -2.81 2.59 -7.39
N GLY A 74 -1.63 2.37 -6.81
CA GLY A 74 -1.47 2.03 -5.40
C GLY A 74 -1.53 3.26 -4.48
N GLN A 75 -0.43 3.49 -3.74
CA GLN A 75 -0.35 4.55 -2.73
C GLN A 75 -0.58 5.97 -3.28
N PRO A 76 -0.06 6.36 -4.47
CA PRO A 76 -0.28 7.71 -4.99
C PRO A 76 -1.76 8.02 -5.26
N LEU A 77 -2.53 7.03 -5.73
CA LEU A 77 -3.96 7.20 -5.95
C LEU A 77 -4.72 7.38 -4.63
N ALA A 78 -4.36 6.64 -3.59
CA ALA A 78 -4.93 6.83 -2.25
C ALA A 78 -4.68 8.25 -1.72
N LEU A 79 -3.46 8.77 -1.88
CA LEU A 79 -3.13 10.14 -1.52
C LEU A 79 -3.96 11.18 -2.29
N TYR A 80 -4.12 10.97 -3.61
CA TYR A 80 -4.96 11.82 -4.45
C TYR A 80 -6.42 11.83 -3.98
N MET A 81 -6.99 10.65 -3.66
CA MET A 81 -8.36 10.55 -3.13
C MET A 81 -8.53 11.32 -1.82
N TYR A 82 -7.56 11.23 -0.91
CA TYR A 82 -7.56 12.01 0.33
C TYR A 82 -7.54 13.52 0.08
N PHE A 83 -6.68 13.98 -0.83
CA PHE A 83 -6.58 15.38 -1.16
C PHE A 83 -7.85 15.90 -1.84
N HIS A 84 -8.40 15.10 -2.76
CA HIS A 84 -9.67 15.41 -3.42
C HIS A 84 -10.81 15.56 -2.40
N ASP A 85 -10.96 14.61 -1.47
CA ASP A 85 -12.00 14.67 -0.44
C ASP A 85 -11.81 15.87 0.48
N TYR A 86 -10.56 16.17 0.86
CA TYR A 86 -10.23 17.35 1.66
C TYR A 86 -10.65 18.65 0.92
N TYR A 87 -10.36 18.74 -0.37
CA TYR A 87 -10.69 19.91 -1.18
C TYR A 87 -12.21 20.10 -1.29
N VAL A 88 -12.93 19.03 -1.62
CA VAL A 88 -14.40 19.06 -1.78
C VAL A 88 -15.09 19.42 -0.47
N LEU A 89 -14.61 18.96 0.68
CA LEU A 89 -15.24 19.25 1.98
C LEU A 89 -14.96 20.67 2.50
N ARG A 90 -13.93 21.36 2.01
CA ARG A 90 -13.50 22.66 2.55
C ARG A 90 -13.68 23.84 1.61
N PHE A 91 -13.64 23.61 0.31
CA PHE A 91 -13.61 24.67 -0.70
C PHE A 91 -14.74 24.57 -1.73
N LYS A 92 -15.65 23.62 -1.57
CA LYS A 92 -16.88 23.50 -2.35
C LYS A 92 -18.08 23.56 -1.41
#